data_AF-A0A0B2NQN5-F1
#
_entry.id   AF-A0A0B2NQN5-F1
#
_cell.length_a   1.000
_cell.length_b   1.000
_cell.length_c   1.000
_cell.angle_alpha   90.00
_cell.angle_beta   90.00
_cell.angle_gamma   90.00
#
_symmetry.space_group_name_H-M   'P 1'
#
loop_
_entity.id
_entity.type
_entity.pdbx_description
1 polymer ?
#
loop_
_entity_poly.entity_id
_entity_poly.type
_entity_poly.pdbx_seq_one_letter_code
_entity_poly.pdbx_strand_id
1 'polypeptide(L)'
;MGVRQNEDELLDVLVELDGHLRKLDKKKLDEEVDDICKRISDSALKLLPVENENKDEKSEKVPSDDDDPSSSQQHKKELEAQDLNLNLLWESYRKLGSKAKDCLLSLSVFPEDAVVKKRQAIYWWIGEGLVRETSQKTAEEEGEDVINQLLKFNVIVPHGNVKCPIVNKFKVNHHFRGKLES
;
A
#
# COMPACT_ATOMS: atom_id res chain seq x y z
N MET A 1 40.02 -20.65 -18.14
CA MET A 1 38.97 -21.65 -18.45
C MET A 1 37.89 -21.71 -17.37
N GLY A 2 38.20 -21.45 -16.09
CA GLY A 2 37.21 -21.56 -15.00
C GLY A 2 36.13 -20.46 -14.90
N VAL A 3 36.33 -19.26 -15.42
CA VAL A 3 35.30 -18.19 -15.32
C VAL A 3 34.01 -18.56 -16.05
N ARG A 4 34.12 -19.18 -17.23
CA ARG A 4 32.95 -19.60 -18.01
C ARG A 4 32.18 -20.76 -17.36
N GLN A 5 32.88 -21.67 -16.68
CA GLN A 5 32.21 -22.73 -15.92
C GLN A 5 31.39 -22.16 -14.76
N ASN A 6 31.91 -21.16 -14.05
CA ASN A 6 31.17 -20.50 -12.97
C ASN A 6 29.94 -19.73 -13.50
N GLU A 7 30.04 -19.14 -14.69
CA GLU A 7 28.91 -18.48 -15.36
C GLU A 7 27.83 -19.49 -15.78
N ASP A 8 28.23 -20.62 -16.37
CA ASP A 8 27.32 -21.69 -16.77
C ASP A 8 26.62 -22.32 -15.54
N GLU A 9 27.34 -22.55 -14.45
CA GLU A 9 26.77 -23.02 -13.17
C GLU A 9 25.77 -22.02 -12.59
N LEU A 10 26.05 -20.72 -12.66
CA LEU A 10 25.13 -19.67 -12.20
C LEU A 10 23.86 -19.63 -13.06
N LEU A 11 23.99 -19.80 -14.37
CA LEU A 11 22.85 -19.84 -15.29
C LEU A 11 21.95 -21.04 -15.00
N ASP A 12 22.51 -22.22 -14.74
CA ASP A 12 21.73 -23.41 -14.37
C ASP A 12 20.94 -23.19 -13.06
N VAL A 13 21.57 -22.59 -12.05
CA VAL A 13 20.90 -22.25 -10.77
C VAL A 13 19.76 -21.25 -10.97
N LEU A 14 19.97 -20.23 -11.81
CA LEU A 14 18.93 -19.24 -12.11
C LEU A 14 17.75 -19.86 -12.87
N VAL A 15 18.02 -20.80 -13.78
CA VAL A 15 16.98 -21.56 -14.51
C VAL A 15 16.19 -22.44 -13.55
N GLU A 16 16.85 -23.11 -12.60
CA GLU A 16 16.18 -23.90 -11.57
C GLU A 16 15.25 -23.04 -10.70
N LEU A 17 15.73 -21.89 -10.25
CA LEU A 17 14.95 -20.93 -9.47
C LEU A 17 13.73 -20.41 -10.25
N ASP A 18 13.90 -20.04 -11.52
CA ASP A 18 12.78 -19.62 -12.38
C ASP A 18 11.75 -20.74 -12.54
N GLY A 19 12.20 -22.00 -12.67
CA GLY A 19 11.35 -23.18 -12.69
C GLY A 19 10.51 -23.34 -11.42
N HIS A 20 11.10 -23.12 -10.24
CA HIS A 20 10.38 -23.14 -8.97
C HIS A 20 9.38 -21.98 -8.85
N LEU A 21 9.79 -20.76 -9.24
CA LEU A 21 8.92 -19.58 -9.22
C LEU A 21 7.70 -19.73 -10.14
N ARG A 22 7.83 -20.40 -11.29
CA ARG A 22 6.70 -20.69 -12.20
C ARG A 22 5.77 -21.77 -11.70
N LYS A 23 6.30 -22.76 -10.96
CA LYS A 23 5.49 -23.81 -10.31
C LYS A 23 4.72 -23.29 -9.10
N LEU A 24 5.14 -22.16 -8.53
CA LEU A 24 4.41 -21.50 -7.47
C LEU A 24 3.08 -20.97 -8.03
N ASP A 25 1.99 -21.64 -7.69
CA ASP A 25 0.66 -21.23 -8.11
C ASP A 25 0.23 -19.99 -7.33
N LYS A 26 0.55 -18.82 -7.89
CA LYS A 26 0.18 -17.52 -7.30
C LYS A 26 -1.33 -17.38 -7.08
N LYS A 27 -2.16 -17.98 -7.94
CA LYS A 27 -3.61 -17.89 -7.81
C LYS A 27 -4.07 -18.66 -6.58
N LYS A 28 -3.55 -19.88 -6.41
CA LYS A 28 -3.81 -20.69 -5.23
C LYS A 28 -3.36 -19.99 -3.95
N LEU A 29 -2.18 -19.36 -3.98
CA LEU A 29 -1.68 -18.61 -2.83
C LEU A 29 -2.57 -17.40 -2.49
N ASP A 30 -3.02 -16.64 -3.50
CA ASP A 30 -3.93 -15.51 -3.31
C ASP A 30 -5.29 -15.97 -2.75
N GLU A 31 -5.83 -17.09 -3.24
CA GLU A 31 -7.06 -17.72 -2.74
C GLU A 31 -6.92 -18.15 -1.28
N GLU A 32 -5.81 -18.81 -0.91
CA GLU A 32 -5.53 -19.22 0.46
C GLU A 32 -5.41 -18.00 1.40
N VAL A 33 -4.79 -16.92 0.95
CA VAL A 33 -4.68 -15.67 1.71
C VAL A 33 -6.05 -15.02 1.91
N ASP A 34 -6.87 -14.94 0.87
CA ASP A 34 -8.22 -14.35 0.95
C ASP A 34 -9.12 -15.18 1.91
N ASP A 35 -9.00 -16.52 1.89
CA ASP A 35 -9.70 -17.42 2.82
C ASP A 35 -9.27 -17.23 4.28
N ILE A 36 -7.97 -17.08 4.53
CA ILE A 36 -7.44 -16.80 5.88
C ILE A 36 -7.95 -15.45 6.37
N CYS A 37 -7.88 -14.40 5.53
CA CYS A 37 -8.40 -13.07 5.86
C CYS A 37 -9.87 -13.13 6.27
N LYS A 38 -10.69 -13.84 5.49
CA LYS A 38 -12.13 -14.01 5.78
C LYS A 38 -12.35 -14.68 7.13
N ARG A 39 -11.62 -15.76 7.43
CA ARG A 39 -11.72 -16.48 8.70
C ARG A 39 -11.32 -15.62 9.91
N ILE A 40 -10.31 -14.76 9.75
CA ILE A 40 -9.89 -13.82 10.78
C ILE A 40 -11.02 -12.82 11.04
N SER A 41 -11.60 -12.20 10.00
CA SER A 41 -12.73 -11.28 10.15
C SER A 41 -13.93 -11.94 10.84
N ASP A 42 -14.32 -13.15 10.42
CA ASP A 42 -15.44 -13.88 11.02
C ASP A 42 -15.19 -14.21 12.50
N SER A 43 -13.94 -14.48 12.86
CA SER A 43 -13.55 -14.75 14.25
C SER A 43 -13.53 -13.47 15.09
N ALA A 44 -13.04 -12.36 14.52
CA ALA A 44 -13.05 -11.05 15.19
C ALA A 44 -14.47 -10.56 15.48
N LEU A 45 -15.41 -10.75 14.55
CA LEU A 45 -16.84 -10.40 14.74
C LEU A 45 -17.47 -11.14 15.92
N LYS A 46 -17.04 -12.37 16.21
CA LYS A 46 -17.52 -13.16 17.35
C LYS A 46 -16.93 -12.72 18.69
N LEU A 47 -15.86 -11.92 18.69
CA LEU A 47 -15.21 -11.41 19.89
C LEU A 47 -15.74 -10.03 20.30
N LEU A 48 -16.59 -9.40 19.48
CA LEU A 48 -17.23 -8.15 19.85
C LEU A 48 -18.26 -8.38 20.95
N PRO A 49 -18.31 -7.52 21.99
CA PRO A 49 -19.33 -7.63 23.04
C PRO A 49 -20.71 -7.54 22.41
N VAL A 50 -21.59 -8.49 22.74
CA VAL A 50 -23.01 -8.39 22.44
C VAL A 50 -23.54 -7.17 23.20
N GLU A 51 -23.80 -6.07 22.49
CA GLU A 51 -24.53 -4.94 23.04
C GLU A 51 -25.96 -5.40 23.34
N ASN A 52 -26.22 -5.75 24.60
CA ASN A 52 -27.57 -5.91 25.11
C ASN A 52 -28.24 -4.53 25.14
N GLU A 53 -29.06 -4.25 24.14
CA GLU A 53 -30.09 -3.22 24.26
C GLU A 53 -31.06 -3.63 25.38
N ASN A 54 -30.95 -2.97 26.54
CA ASN A 54 -32.05 -2.89 27.50
C ASN A 54 -32.46 -1.43 27.64
N LYS A 55 -33.60 -1.12 27.03
CA LYS A 55 -34.48 -0.02 27.45
C LYS A 55 -35.03 -0.37 28.84
N ASP A 56 -34.99 0.56 29.79
CA ASP A 56 -36.15 0.99 30.59
C ASP A 56 -35.79 1.96 31.74
N GLU A 57 -36.58 3.05 31.74
CA GLU A 57 -36.96 4.11 32.70
C GLU A 57 -36.30 4.36 34.09
N LYS A 58 -35.84 5.63 34.25
CA LYS A 58 -36.18 6.67 35.27
C LYS A 58 -36.01 6.42 36.79
N SER A 59 -35.11 7.18 37.45
CA SER A 59 -35.42 8.06 38.62
C SER A 59 -34.25 9.01 39.03
N GLU A 60 -34.57 10.03 39.82
CA GLU A 60 -33.89 11.33 40.08
C GLU A 60 -32.61 11.39 40.98
N LYS A 61 -31.86 12.51 40.78
CA LYS A 61 -31.13 13.40 41.75
C LYS A 61 -29.68 13.10 42.26
N VAL A 62 -28.68 13.73 41.59
CA VAL A 62 -27.63 14.75 42.00
C VAL A 62 -27.05 14.76 43.45
N PRO A 63 -25.77 15.17 43.78
CA PRO A 63 -24.54 15.54 43.00
C PRO A 63 -23.18 14.92 43.47
N SER A 64 -22.16 15.10 42.62
CA SER A 64 -20.69 15.28 42.86
C SER A 64 -19.88 14.19 43.56
N ASP A 65 -18.86 13.65 42.86
CA ASP A 65 -17.43 13.78 43.21
C ASP A 65 -16.58 13.34 41.99
N ASP A 66 -15.42 13.97 41.86
CA ASP A 66 -14.47 13.89 40.73
C ASP A 66 -13.95 12.48 40.45
N ASP A 67 -14.10 12.00 39.20
CA ASP A 67 -13.21 10.98 38.61
C ASP A 67 -13.35 11.02 37.08
N ASP A 68 -12.28 11.42 36.39
CA ASP A 68 -12.14 11.45 34.92
C ASP A 68 -11.80 10.05 34.38
N PRO A 69 -12.67 9.37 33.62
CA PRO A 69 -12.35 8.07 33.04
C PRO A 69 -12.10 8.22 31.53
N SER A 70 -11.13 9.02 31.11
CA SER A 70 -10.90 9.30 29.68
C SER A 70 -9.73 8.53 29.03
N SER A 71 -8.82 7.94 29.81
CA SER A 71 -7.56 7.39 29.25
C SER A 71 -7.73 6.06 28.47
N SER A 72 -8.69 5.21 28.83
CA SER A 72 -8.79 3.85 28.25
C SER A 72 -9.56 3.77 26.93
N GLN A 73 -10.39 4.77 26.60
CA GLN A 73 -11.19 4.77 25.36
C GLN A 73 -10.42 5.32 24.14
N GLN A 74 -9.40 6.14 24.36
CA GLN A 74 -8.61 6.73 23.27
C GLN A 74 -7.66 5.72 22.63
N HIS A 75 -7.04 4.83 23.41
CA HIS A 75 -6.08 3.86 22.89
C HIS A 75 -6.73 2.79 21.98
N LYS A 76 -7.99 2.40 22.27
CA LYS A 76 -8.71 1.39 21.47
C LYS A 76 -9.14 1.92 20.09
N LYS A 77 -9.57 3.19 20.02
CA LYS A 77 -9.96 3.84 18.76
C LYS A 77 -8.77 4.08 17.82
N GLU A 78 -7.58 4.31 18.37
CA GLU A 78 -6.38 4.58 17.58
C GLU A 78 -5.81 3.31 16.92
N LEU A 79 -5.86 2.17 17.61
CA LEU A 79 -5.49 0.86 17.07
C LEU A 79 -6.49 0.37 16.00
N GLU A 80 -7.80 0.56 16.21
CA GLU A 80 -8.85 0.24 15.23
C GLU A 80 -8.78 1.17 13.99
N ALA A 81 -8.43 2.44 14.16
CA ALA A 81 -8.22 3.37 13.05
C ALA A 81 -6.95 3.05 12.23
N GLN A 82 -5.89 2.56 12.88
CA GLN A 82 -4.68 2.09 12.20
C GLN A 82 -4.95 0.84 11.35
N ASP A 83 -5.71 -0.13 11.87
CA ASP A 83 -6.07 -1.36 11.13
C ASP A 83 -6.94 -1.07 9.90
N LEU A 84 -7.94 -0.17 10.03
CA LEU A 84 -8.75 0.30 8.90
C LEU A 84 -7.92 1.04 7.85
N ASN A 85 -6.92 1.83 8.28
CA ASN A 85 -6.02 2.55 7.37
C ASN A 85 -5.11 1.58 6.61
N LEU A 86 -4.56 0.55 7.29
CA LEU A 86 -3.73 -0.49 6.68
C LEU A 86 -4.49 -1.34 5.66
N ASN A 87 -5.78 -1.61 5.90
CA ASN A 87 -6.64 -2.34 4.97
C ASN A 87 -6.96 -1.50 3.73
N LEU A 88 -7.31 -0.22 3.90
CA LEU A 88 -7.55 0.70 2.78
C LEU A 88 -6.28 0.87 1.92
N LEU A 89 -5.13 0.96 2.56
CA LEU A 89 -3.82 1.04 1.91
C LEU A 89 -3.53 -0.20 1.05
N TRP A 90 -3.74 -1.38 1.64
CA TRP A 90 -3.54 -2.66 0.97
C TRP A 90 -4.49 -2.83 -0.20
N GLU A 91 -5.74 -2.43 -0.05
CA GLU A 91 -6.71 -2.42 -1.14
C GLU A 91 -6.29 -1.51 -2.29
N SER A 92 -5.85 -0.28 -1.97
CA SER A 92 -5.29 0.64 -2.96
C SER A 92 -4.11 0.00 -3.68
N TYR A 93 -3.16 -0.59 -2.93
CA TYR A 93 -2.00 -1.29 -3.50
C TYR A 93 -2.39 -2.47 -4.40
N ARG A 94 -3.33 -3.33 -3.99
CA ARG A 94 -3.80 -4.48 -4.81
C ARG A 94 -4.38 -4.02 -6.14
N LYS A 95 -5.05 -2.86 -6.17
CA LYS A 95 -5.67 -2.29 -7.38
C LYS A 95 -4.66 -1.65 -8.36
N LEU A 96 -3.39 -1.49 -7.97
CA LEU A 96 -2.34 -1.04 -8.90
C LEU A 96 -1.94 -2.14 -9.89
N GLY A 97 -1.72 -1.76 -11.14
CA GLY A 97 -1.07 -2.62 -12.13
C GLY A 97 0.40 -2.87 -11.78
N SER A 98 1.00 -3.92 -12.34
CA SER A 98 2.40 -4.30 -12.07
C SER A 98 3.38 -3.13 -12.28
N LYS A 99 3.30 -2.47 -13.43
CA LYS A 99 4.12 -1.29 -13.77
C LYS A 99 4.04 -0.20 -12.70
N ALA A 100 2.84 0.11 -12.21
CA ALA A 100 2.65 1.13 -11.18
C ALA A 100 3.22 0.70 -9.82
N LYS A 101 3.18 -0.60 -9.49
CA LYS A 101 3.81 -1.14 -8.28
C LYS A 101 5.33 -1.04 -8.34
N ASP A 102 5.93 -1.37 -9.48
CA ASP A 102 7.39 -1.28 -9.66
C ASP A 102 7.86 0.18 -9.60
N CYS A 103 7.13 1.09 -10.25
CA CYS A 103 7.40 2.52 -10.14
C CYS A 103 7.22 3.04 -8.70
N LEU A 104 6.21 2.58 -7.97
CA LEU A 104 6.04 2.92 -6.54
C LEU A 104 7.24 2.44 -5.72
N LEU A 105 7.71 1.22 -5.94
CA LEU A 105 8.87 0.67 -5.23
C LEU A 105 10.11 1.55 -5.44
N SER A 106 10.36 2.03 -6.66
CA SER A 106 11.50 2.93 -6.92
C SER A 106 11.42 4.27 -6.16
N LEU A 107 10.22 4.70 -5.74
CA LEU A 107 10.04 5.91 -4.95
C LEU A 107 10.38 5.72 -3.47
N SER A 108 10.58 4.50 -2.99
CA SER A 108 10.97 4.24 -1.60
C SER A 108 12.37 4.78 -1.26
N VAL A 109 13.22 4.99 -2.28
CA VAL A 109 14.57 5.55 -2.13
C VAL A 109 14.55 6.98 -1.62
N PHE A 110 13.43 7.70 -1.78
CA PHE A 110 13.30 9.06 -1.29
C PHE A 110 12.93 9.06 0.21
N PRO A 111 13.46 10.02 0.98
CA PRO A 111 13.14 10.13 2.40
C PRO A 111 11.64 10.44 2.62
N GLU A 112 11.18 10.26 3.84
CA GLU A 112 9.82 10.63 4.22
C GLU A 112 9.56 12.11 3.91
N ASP A 113 8.34 12.42 3.46
CA ASP A 113 7.94 13.76 3.04
C ASP A 113 8.71 14.37 1.86
N ALA A 114 9.54 13.59 1.16
CA ALA A 114 10.23 14.07 -0.03
C ALA A 114 9.26 14.56 -1.10
N VAL A 115 9.50 15.78 -1.57
CA VAL A 115 8.77 16.38 -2.67
C VAL A 115 9.46 16.00 -3.97
N VAL A 116 8.85 15.11 -4.73
CA VAL A 116 9.38 14.62 -6.00
C VAL A 116 8.75 15.41 -7.16
N LYS A 117 9.56 15.87 -8.11
CA LYS A 117 9.05 16.50 -9.35
C LYS A 117 8.54 15.41 -10.29
N LYS A 118 7.32 15.56 -10.79
CA LYS A 118 6.67 14.59 -11.67
C LYS A 118 7.56 14.18 -12.85
N ARG A 119 8.06 15.17 -13.59
CA ARG A 119 8.90 14.97 -14.77
C ARG A 119 10.21 14.23 -14.45
N GLN A 120 10.79 14.47 -13.28
CA GLN A 120 12.02 13.78 -12.87
C GLN A 120 11.75 12.30 -12.56
N ALA A 121 10.64 12.00 -11.86
CA ALA A 121 10.24 10.61 -11.61
C ALA A 121 9.99 9.84 -12.92
N ILE A 122 9.29 10.46 -13.88
CA ILE A 122 9.03 9.84 -15.18
C ILE A 122 10.34 9.52 -15.91
N TYR A 123 11.26 10.48 -16.06
CA TYR A 123 12.54 10.19 -16.73
C TYR A 123 13.40 9.20 -15.98
N TRP A 124 13.34 9.20 -14.64
CA TRP A 124 14.01 8.20 -13.83
C TRP A 124 13.48 6.79 -14.17
N TRP A 125 12.17 6.61 -14.19
CA TRP A 125 11.54 5.33 -14.55
C TRP A 125 11.81 4.91 -16.00
N ILE A 126 11.96 5.86 -16.91
CA ILE A 126 12.38 5.60 -18.29
C ILE A 126 13.84 5.11 -18.31
N GLY A 127 14.73 5.77 -17.57
CA GLY A 127 16.14 5.39 -17.46
C GLY A 127 16.35 4.00 -16.86
N GLU A 128 15.56 3.65 -15.85
CA GLU A 128 15.52 2.30 -15.23
C GLU A 128 14.81 1.27 -16.12
N GLY A 129 14.12 1.70 -17.18
CA GLY A 129 13.35 0.84 -18.06
C GLY A 129 12.09 0.25 -17.43
N LEU A 130 11.61 0.81 -16.31
CA LEU A 130 10.31 0.50 -15.70
C LEU A 130 9.15 1.03 -16.56
N VAL A 131 9.40 2.15 -17.22
CA VAL A 131 8.49 2.76 -18.19
C VAL A 131 9.19 2.77 -19.54
N ARG A 132 8.50 2.29 -20.57
CA ARG A 132 9.00 2.22 -21.96
C ARG A 132 7.89 2.62 -22.90
N GLU A 133 8.27 3.03 -24.10
CA GLU A 133 7.30 3.26 -25.16
C GLU A 133 6.57 1.96 -25.53
N THR A 134 5.32 2.11 -25.92
CA THR A 134 4.48 1.04 -26.47
C THR A 134 4.14 1.38 -27.91
N SER A 135 3.48 0.46 -28.62
CA SER A 135 3.01 0.73 -29.98
C SER A 135 1.99 1.88 -30.07
N GLN A 136 1.39 2.28 -28.95
CA GLN A 136 0.33 3.30 -28.90
C GLN A 136 0.73 4.58 -28.15
N LYS A 137 1.76 4.53 -27.30
CA LYS A 137 2.13 5.63 -26.40
C LYS A 137 3.63 5.78 -26.30
N THR A 138 4.07 7.02 -26.19
CA THR A 138 5.45 7.36 -25.84
C THR A 138 5.76 6.94 -24.40
N ALA A 139 7.05 6.77 -24.08
CA ALA A 139 7.47 6.46 -22.72
C ALA A 139 7.05 7.55 -21.71
N GLU A 140 6.97 8.82 -22.14
CA GLU A 140 6.50 9.92 -21.29
C GLU A 140 5.00 9.81 -20.99
N GLU A 141 4.17 9.47 -21.99
CA GLU A 141 2.73 9.25 -21.82
C GLU A 141 2.46 8.04 -20.91
N GLU A 142 3.21 6.95 -21.09
CA GLU A 142 3.14 5.78 -20.20
C GLU A 142 3.54 6.14 -18.75
N GLY A 143 4.53 7.03 -18.58
CA GLY A 143 4.91 7.54 -17.27
C GLY A 143 3.82 8.40 -16.64
N GLU A 144 3.12 9.22 -17.45
CA GLU A 144 1.99 10.02 -16.99
C GLU A 144 0.81 9.14 -16.55
N ASP A 145 0.52 8.06 -17.27
CA ASP A 145 -0.50 7.09 -16.88
C ASP A 145 -0.19 6.42 -15.53
N VAL A 146 1.08 6.10 -15.28
CA VAL A 146 1.53 5.58 -13.99
C VAL A 146 1.27 6.62 -12.90
N ILE A 147 1.64 7.88 -13.10
CA ILE A 147 1.35 8.97 -12.14
C ILE A 147 -0.15 9.08 -11.87
N ASN A 148 -0.97 9.05 -12.91
CA ASN A 148 -2.43 9.13 -12.79
C ASN A 148 -2.99 7.95 -11.99
N GLN A 149 -2.47 6.74 -12.19
CA GLN A 149 -2.88 5.57 -11.44
C GLN A 149 -2.49 5.69 -9.96
N LEU A 150 -1.27 6.14 -9.66
CA LEU A 150 -0.81 6.35 -8.28
C LEU A 150 -1.63 7.42 -7.56
N LEU A 151 -2.00 8.50 -8.26
CA LEU A 151 -2.90 9.55 -7.74
C LEU A 151 -4.31 9.00 -7.50
N LYS A 152 -4.86 8.24 -8.46
CA LYS A 152 -6.21 7.66 -8.38
C LYS A 152 -6.40 6.78 -7.14
N PHE A 153 -5.35 6.08 -6.72
CA PHE A 153 -5.38 5.21 -5.54
C PHE A 153 -4.81 5.87 -4.27
N ASN A 154 -4.63 7.20 -4.28
CA ASN A 154 -4.10 8.00 -3.16
C ASN A 154 -2.75 7.51 -2.62
N VAL A 155 -1.96 6.85 -3.47
CA VAL A 155 -0.60 6.36 -3.14
C VAL A 155 0.38 7.53 -3.12
N ILE A 156 0.19 8.47 -4.04
CA ILE A 156 0.89 9.75 -4.04
C ILE A 156 -0.14 10.87 -3.92
N VAL A 157 0.28 11.97 -3.33
CA VAL A 157 -0.54 13.17 -3.15
C VAL A 157 0.10 14.35 -3.88
N PRO A 158 -0.67 15.18 -4.60
CA PRO A 158 -0.16 16.38 -5.23
C PRO A 158 0.50 17.31 -4.19
N HIS A 159 1.61 17.93 -4.57
CA HIS A 159 2.31 18.89 -3.74
C HIS A 159 2.49 20.22 -4.48
N GLY A 160 1.90 21.30 -3.96
CA GLY A 160 2.04 22.64 -4.53
C GLY A 160 0.73 23.42 -4.61
N ASN A 161 0.72 24.46 -5.45
CA ASN A 161 -0.36 25.43 -5.50
C ASN A 161 -1.67 24.84 -6.05
N VAL A 162 -2.75 24.97 -5.27
CA VAL A 162 -4.11 24.44 -5.54
C VAL A 162 -4.73 24.98 -6.85
N LYS A 163 -4.14 26.02 -7.44
CA LYS A 163 -4.62 26.67 -8.66
C LYS A 163 -4.14 26.01 -9.96
N CYS A 164 -3.27 25.01 -9.89
CA CYS A 164 -2.75 24.34 -11.09
C CYS A 164 -3.49 23.01 -11.32
N PRO A 165 -4.20 22.84 -12.45
CA PRO A 165 -4.83 21.55 -12.78
C PRO A 165 -3.81 20.45 -13.11
N ILE A 166 -2.55 20.83 -13.37
CA ILE A 166 -1.46 19.91 -13.69
C ILE A 166 -0.60 19.69 -12.45
N VAL A 167 -0.55 18.44 -11.98
CA VAL A 167 0.33 18.02 -10.88
C VAL A 167 1.78 18.05 -11.35
N ASN A 168 2.55 19.02 -10.87
CA ASN A 168 3.97 19.16 -11.22
C ASN A 168 4.92 18.52 -10.20
N LYS A 169 4.45 18.35 -8.96
CA LYS A 169 5.18 17.71 -7.87
C LYS A 169 4.22 16.90 -7.03
N PHE A 170 4.72 15.87 -6.38
CA PHE A 170 3.95 15.02 -5.48
C PHE A 170 4.80 14.59 -4.28
N LYS A 171 4.13 14.06 -3.27
CA LYS A 171 4.73 13.31 -2.17
C LYS A 171 4.17 11.90 -2.15
N VAL A 172 4.95 10.93 -1.74
CA VAL A 172 4.42 9.60 -1.39
C VAL A 172 3.60 9.74 -0.13
N ASN A 173 2.40 9.16 -0.10
CA ASN A 173 1.55 9.21 1.07
C ASN A 173 2.21 8.41 2.22
N HIS A 174 2.31 9.03 3.39
CA HIS A 174 2.98 8.53 4.59
C HIS A 174 2.51 7.13 4.99
N HIS A 175 1.24 6.81 4.75
CA HIS A 175 0.70 5.48 5.06
C HIS A 175 1.35 4.34 4.23
N PHE A 176 1.89 4.62 3.03
CA PHE A 176 2.53 3.58 2.18
C PHE A 176 3.99 3.32 2.57
N ARG A 177 4.67 4.24 3.26
CA ARG A 177 6.12 4.16 3.48
C ARG A 177 6.51 3.14 4.54
N GLY A 178 5.72 3.00 5.62
CA GLY A 178 5.97 2.02 6.68
C GLY A 178 5.97 0.55 6.24
N LYS A 179 5.49 0.23 5.03
CA LYS A 179 5.46 -1.15 4.47
C LYS A 179 6.49 -1.42 3.37
N LEU A 180 7.23 -0.41 2.90
CA LEU A 180 8.26 -0.57 1.85
C LEU A 180 9.65 -0.90 2.44
N GLU A 181 9.84 -0.69 3.74
CA GLU A 181 11.11 -0.87 4.47
C GLU A 181 11.12 -2.11 5.41
N SER A 182 10.10 -2.99 5.36
CA SER A 182 10.03 -4.25 6.14
C SER A 182 9.92 -5.47 5.22
#